data_AF-A0A6G4RHG4-F1
#
_entry.id   AF-A0A6G4RHG4-F1
#
_cell.length_a   1.000
_cell.length_b   1.000
_cell.length_c   1.000
_cell.angle_alpha   90.00
_cell.angle_beta   90.00
_cell.angle_gamma   90.00
#
_symmetry.space_group_name_H-M   'P 1'
#
loop_
_entity.id
_entity.type
_entity.pdbx_description
1 polymer ?
#
loop_
_entity_poly.entity_id
_entity_poly.type
_entity_poly.pdbx_seq_one_letter_code
_entity_poly.pdbx_strand_id
1 'polypeptide(L)'
;MTELIEDLPGDWERDRVSENPNPTYTYRHQYLDVEVSVLAMDAEEIDPELDAEYSYSISLRWAADVVGVVEDFFDGPGEIITQDDARDWTLALLAQIEQQFEPGDTDYVSRAMSATMGQQTTRGSSGRVSDAETCPACDAPFFQFRGMDTYEQAQNHFAYMDDDVHEGWDVSLEEQP
;
A
#
# COMPACT_ATOMS: atom_id res chain seq x y z
N MET A 1 -6.52 13.11 20.20
CA MET A 1 -6.55 12.23 19.04
C MET A 1 -5.13 11.94 18.62
N THR A 2 -4.67 10.78 19.06
CA THR A 2 -3.30 10.29 19.01
C THR A 2 -3.10 9.58 17.67
N GLU A 3 -2.12 9.99 16.89
CA GLU A 3 -1.70 9.26 15.69
C GLU A 3 -1.19 7.87 16.09
N LEU A 4 -1.44 6.84 15.29
CA LEU A 4 -0.90 5.50 15.57
C LEU A 4 0.61 5.44 15.28
N ILE A 5 1.06 6.04 14.18
CA ILE A 5 2.48 6.19 13.81
C ILE A 5 2.82 7.67 13.75
N GLU A 6 3.82 8.12 14.53
CA GLU A 6 4.29 9.52 14.58
C GLU A 6 5.31 9.85 13.48
N ASP A 7 6.18 8.89 13.14
CA ASP A 7 7.22 9.04 12.11
C ASP A 7 6.98 8.00 11.01
N LEU A 8 6.45 8.44 9.86
CA LEU A 8 6.20 7.56 8.72
C LEU A 8 7.49 7.25 7.96
N PRO A 9 7.66 6.01 7.47
CA PRO A 9 8.75 5.70 6.56
C PRO A 9 8.51 6.32 5.18
N GLY A 10 9.61 6.54 4.44
CA GLY A 10 9.61 6.89 3.02
C GLY A 10 8.61 7.98 2.62
N ASP A 11 7.84 7.71 1.56
CA ASP A 11 6.93 8.68 0.94
C ASP A 11 5.46 8.44 1.35
N TRP A 12 5.24 8.00 2.59
CA TRP A 12 3.90 7.77 3.13
C TRP A 12 3.28 9.04 3.73
N GLU A 13 1.99 9.22 3.48
CA GLU A 13 1.17 10.32 3.97
C GLU A 13 0.02 9.81 4.85
N ARG A 14 -0.43 10.65 5.78
CA ARG A 14 -1.64 10.41 6.59
C ARG A 14 -2.85 10.97 5.84
N ASP A 15 -3.80 10.11 5.48
CA ASP A 15 -4.98 10.53 4.71
C ASP A 15 -6.19 10.84 5.60
N ARG A 16 -6.53 9.90 6.50
CA ARG A 16 -7.74 10.02 7.32
C ARG A 16 -7.54 9.42 8.70
N VAL A 17 -8.05 10.14 9.70
CA VAL A 17 -8.28 9.63 11.06
C VAL A 17 -9.76 9.76 11.37
N SER A 18 -10.41 8.66 11.76
CA SER A 18 -11.79 8.66 12.27
C SER A 18 -11.77 8.12 13.69
N GLU A 19 -12.21 8.88 14.70
CA GLU A 19 -12.20 8.41 16.10
C GLU A 19 -13.49 7.72 16.54
N ASN A 20 -14.53 7.68 15.71
CA ASN A 20 -15.88 7.40 16.21
C ASN A 20 -16.67 6.45 15.29
N PRO A 21 -17.24 5.35 15.82
CA PRO A 21 -17.06 4.79 17.16
C PRO A 21 -15.70 4.10 17.37
N ASN A 22 -15.01 3.78 16.28
CA ASN A 22 -13.82 2.94 16.25
C ASN A 22 -12.67 3.71 15.56
N PRO A 23 -11.52 3.91 16.24
CA PRO A 23 -10.35 4.54 15.64
C PRO A 23 -9.96 3.87 14.32
N THR A 24 -9.90 4.66 13.25
CA THR A 24 -9.36 4.26 11.95
C THR A 24 -8.19 5.16 11.59
N TYR A 25 -7.06 4.56 11.23
CA TYR A 25 -5.85 5.26 10.79
C TYR A 25 -5.54 4.86 9.35
N THR A 26 -5.60 5.79 8.41
CA THR A 26 -5.34 5.52 6.99
C THR A 26 -4.08 6.21 6.53
N TYR A 27 -3.19 5.43 5.92
CA TYR A 27 -1.94 5.84 5.30
C TYR A 27 -2.01 5.61 3.80
N ARG A 28 -1.55 6.57 3.00
CA ARG A 28 -1.45 6.44 1.55
C ARG A 28 -0.03 6.73 1.13
N HIS A 29 0.47 6.01 0.14
CA HIS A 29 1.74 6.36 -0.46
C HIS A 29 1.55 7.63 -1.34
N GLN A 30 2.55 8.51 -1.40
CA GLN A 30 2.49 9.74 -2.17
C GLN A 30 2.36 9.44 -3.67
N TYR A 31 3.16 8.49 -4.16
CA TYR A 31 3.23 8.13 -5.59
C TYR A 31 2.54 6.81 -5.98
N LEU A 32 2.69 5.73 -5.20
CA LEU A 32 2.06 4.44 -5.49
C LEU A 32 0.57 4.45 -5.13
N ASP A 33 -0.28 3.83 -5.94
CA ASP A 33 -1.71 3.69 -5.65
C ASP A 33 -1.92 2.55 -4.64
N VAL A 34 -1.49 2.80 -3.41
CA VAL A 34 -1.58 1.91 -2.26
C VAL A 34 -2.06 2.69 -1.03
N GLU A 35 -3.01 2.09 -0.32
CA GLU A 35 -3.56 2.56 0.94
C GLU A 35 -3.47 1.45 1.97
N VAL A 36 -3.08 1.79 3.21
CA VAL A 36 -3.10 0.90 4.37
C VAL A 36 -3.96 1.55 5.44
N SER A 37 -4.98 0.83 5.93
CA SER A 37 -5.87 1.28 6.98
C SER A 37 -5.80 0.37 8.19
N VAL A 38 -5.75 0.95 9.39
CA VAL A 38 -5.79 0.23 10.67
C VAL A 38 -7.08 0.57 11.37
N LEU A 39 -7.93 -0.42 11.59
CA LEU A 39 -9.22 -0.30 12.27
C LEU A 39 -9.12 -0.94 13.66
N ALA A 40 -9.35 -0.16 14.71
CA ALA A 40 -9.54 -0.67 16.06
C ALA A 40 -11.01 -1.02 16.28
N MET A 41 -11.32 -2.29 16.50
CA MET A 41 -12.68 -2.81 16.73
C MET A 41 -12.82 -3.20 18.19
N ASP A 42 -13.98 -2.96 18.80
CA ASP A 42 -14.27 -3.39 20.16
C ASP A 42 -14.09 -4.92 20.27
N ALA A 43 -13.17 -5.36 21.15
CA ALA A 43 -12.86 -6.77 21.28
C ALA A 43 -14.06 -7.59 21.81
N GLU A 44 -14.90 -7.01 22.68
CA GLU A 44 -16.11 -7.68 23.21
C GLU A 44 -17.11 -7.97 22.08
N GLU A 45 -17.14 -7.13 21.03
CA GLU A 45 -18.00 -7.35 19.85
C GLU A 45 -17.44 -8.42 18.89
N ILE A 46 -16.11 -8.56 18.81
CA ILE A 46 -15.44 -9.47 17.87
C ILE A 46 -15.29 -10.88 18.46
N ASP A 47 -14.70 -10.98 19.66
CA ASP A 47 -14.55 -12.22 20.42
C ASP A 47 -14.64 -11.91 21.92
N PRO A 48 -15.77 -12.22 22.57
CA PRO A 48 -15.96 -12.01 24.01
C PRO A 48 -14.97 -12.77 24.91
N GLU A 49 -14.25 -13.75 24.38
CA GLU A 49 -13.22 -14.49 25.12
C GLU A 49 -11.84 -13.80 25.07
N LEU A 50 -11.67 -12.74 24.27
CA LEU A 50 -10.45 -11.94 24.23
C LEU A 50 -10.30 -11.09 25.49
N ASP A 51 -9.14 -11.21 26.14
CA ASP A 51 -8.73 -10.35 27.25
C ASP A 51 -8.09 -9.05 26.71
N ALA A 52 -8.87 -8.27 25.95
CA ALA A 52 -8.43 -7.02 25.32
C ALA A 52 -9.58 -6.00 25.24
N GLU A 53 -9.25 -4.71 25.10
CA GLU A 53 -10.23 -3.65 24.83
C GLU A 53 -10.54 -3.57 23.32
N TYR A 54 -9.51 -3.73 22.49
CA TYR A 54 -9.61 -3.64 21.04
C TYR A 54 -8.95 -4.82 20.34
N SER A 55 -9.52 -5.21 19.21
CA SER A 55 -8.88 -6.01 18.17
C SER A 55 -8.60 -5.12 16.96
N TYR A 56 -7.35 -5.14 16.48
CA TYR A 56 -6.89 -4.29 15.39
C TYR A 56 -6.85 -5.09 14.09
N SER A 57 -7.49 -4.57 13.05
CA SER A 57 -7.42 -5.11 11.69
C SER A 57 -6.65 -4.15 10.79
N ILE A 58 -5.67 -4.67 10.04
CA ILE A 58 -4.90 -3.93 9.06
C ILE A 58 -5.40 -4.33 7.68
N SER A 59 -6.06 -3.42 6.97
CA SER A 59 -6.49 -3.62 5.58
C SER A 59 -5.61 -2.87 4.60
N LEU A 60 -5.45 -3.43 3.42
CA LEU A 60 -4.67 -2.88 2.33
C LEU A 60 -5.53 -2.76 1.09
N ARG A 61 -5.36 -1.68 0.36
CA ARG A 61 -5.99 -1.47 -0.95
C ARG A 61 -4.94 -1.02 -1.93
N TRP A 62 -4.86 -1.65 -3.10
CA TRP A 62 -3.91 -1.25 -4.13
C TRP A 62 -4.44 -1.50 -5.54
N ALA A 63 -3.92 -0.73 -6.49
CA ALA A 63 -4.29 -0.88 -7.89
C ALA A 63 -3.79 -2.21 -8.46
N ALA A 64 -4.64 -2.87 -9.23
CA ALA A 64 -4.34 -4.14 -9.88
C ALA A 64 -5.02 -4.26 -11.24
N ASP A 65 -4.27 -4.78 -12.22
CA ASP A 65 -4.67 -4.88 -13.62
C ASP A 65 -6.05 -5.53 -13.87
N VAL A 66 -6.31 -6.68 -13.24
CA VAL A 66 -7.48 -7.51 -13.59
C VAL A 66 -8.79 -7.04 -12.93
N VAL A 67 -8.71 -6.37 -11.78
CA VAL A 67 -9.87 -6.02 -10.94
C VAL A 67 -9.99 -4.53 -10.65
N GLY A 68 -9.08 -3.70 -11.18
CA GLY A 68 -8.96 -2.27 -10.90
C GLY A 68 -8.31 -2.03 -9.54
N VAL A 69 -8.91 -2.54 -8.47
CA VAL A 69 -8.39 -2.42 -7.09
C VAL A 69 -8.52 -3.76 -6.39
N VAL A 70 -7.44 -4.22 -5.76
CA VAL A 70 -7.47 -5.32 -4.80
C VAL A 70 -7.62 -4.73 -3.40
N GLU A 71 -8.41 -5.41 -2.57
CA GLU A 71 -8.49 -5.18 -1.14
C GLU A 71 -8.19 -6.49 -0.43
N ASP A 72 -7.29 -6.44 0.56
CA ASP A 72 -6.88 -7.60 1.34
C ASP A 72 -6.59 -7.21 2.79
N PHE A 73 -6.44 -8.20 3.67
CA PHE A 73 -6.15 -8.00 5.08
C PHE A 73 -4.78 -8.58 5.45
N PHE A 74 -4.08 -7.86 6.30
CA PHE A 74 -2.86 -8.34 6.94
C PHE A 74 -3.20 -8.86 8.34
N ASP A 75 -3.30 -10.18 8.46
CA ASP A 75 -3.71 -10.84 9.71
C ASP A 75 -2.62 -10.92 10.79
N GLY A 76 -1.38 -10.50 10.50
CA GLY A 76 -0.25 -10.63 11.44
C GLY A 76 -0.05 -12.07 11.95
N PRO A 77 0.92 -12.31 12.86
CA PRO A 77 1.03 -13.59 13.55
C PRO A 77 0.06 -13.64 14.73
N GLY A 78 -1.18 -14.02 14.46
CA GLY A 78 -2.25 -14.08 15.46
C GLY A 78 -2.96 -12.74 15.63
N GLU A 79 -3.90 -12.69 16.55
CA GLU A 79 -4.72 -11.48 16.76
C GLU A 79 -3.90 -10.31 17.30
N ILE A 80 -4.04 -9.15 16.66
CA ILE A 80 -3.39 -7.91 17.06
C ILE A 80 -4.32 -7.22 18.06
N ILE A 81 -4.00 -7.30 19.36
CA ILE A 81 -4.87 -6.82 20.43
C ILE A 81 -4.33 -5.61 21.20
N THR A 82 -3.15 -5.11 20.80
CA THR A 82 -2.55 -3.92 21.41
C THR A 82 -2.28 -2.85 20.36
N GLN A 83 -2.37 -1.58 20.78
CA GLN A 83 -2.06 -0.44 19.93
C GLN A 83 -0.58 -0.44 19.49
N ASP A 84 0.32 -0.88 20.38
CA ASP A 84 1.76 -0.96 20.08
C ASP A 84 2.02 -2.02 19.00
N ASP A 85 1.41 -3.21 19.09
CA ASP A 85 1.54 -4.24 18.05
C ASP A 85 0.95 -3.75 16.72
N ALA A 86 -0.23 -3.11 16.74
CA ALA A 86 -0.83 -2.55 15.54
C ALA A 86 0.08 -1.49 14.89
N ARG A 87 0.72 -0.64 15.70
CA ARG A 87 1.71 0.34 15.22
C ARG A 87 2.90 -0.36 14.58
N ASP A 88 3.52 -1.30 15.29
CA ASP A 88 4.78 -1.93 14.88
C ASP A 88 4.59 -2.77 13.61
N TRP A 89 3.49 -3.51 13.51
CA TRP A 89 3.13 -4.26 12.29
C TRP A 89 2.84 -3.35 11.12
N THR A 90 2.07 -2.28 11.33
CA THR A 90 1.77 -1.32 10.27
C THR A 90 3.04 -0.65 9.78
N LEU A 91 3.92 -0.18 10.68
CA LEU A 91 5.20 0.42 10.33
C LEU A 91 6.07 -0.52 9.50
N ALA A 92 6.17 -1.79 9.92
CA ALA A 92 6.92 -2.80 9.19
C ALA A 92 6.34 -3.03 7.79
N LEU A 93 5.00 -3.07 7.67
CA LEU A 93 4.31 -3.26 6.40
C LEU A 93 4.53 -2.10 5.43
N LEU A 94 4.39 -0.85 5.89
CA LEU A 94 4.67 0.35 5.07
C LEU A 94 6.10 0.31 4.51
N ALA A 95 7.07 -0.02 5.35
CA ALA A 95 8.47 -0.14 4.95
C ALA A 95 8.73 -1.31 3.99
N GLN A 96 8.02 -2.44 4.14
CA GLN A 96 8.15 -3.57 3.22
C GLN A 96 7.51 -3.30 1.87
N ILE A 97 6.41 -2.56 1.78
CA ILE A 97 5.78 -2.20 0.50
C ILE A 97 6.77 -1.47 -0.40
N GLU A 98 7.49 -0.48 0.14
CA GLU A 98 8.54 0.23 -0.61
C GLU A 98 9.71 -0.69 -0.96
N GLN A 99 10.19 -1.52 -0.02
CA GLN A 99 11.32 -2.43 -0.26
C GLN A 99 11.03 -3.50 -1.30
N GLN A 100 9.78 -3.95 -1.42
CA GLN A 100 9.38 -5.01 -2.36
C GLN A 100 8.97 -4.46 -3.73
N PHE A 101 8.80 -3.13 -3.86
CA PHE A 101 8.44 -2.50 -5.11
C PHE A 101 9.54 -2.71 -6.15
N GLU A 102 9.13 -3.19 -7.32
CA GLU A 102 9.99 -3.31 -8.49
C GLU A 102 9.19 -2.88 -9.72
N PRO A 103 9.77 -2.05 -10.61
CA PRO A 103 9.14 -1.69 -11.88
C PRO A 103 8.70 -2.94 -12.65
N GLY A 104 7.42 -2.97 -13.06
CA GLY A 104 6.85 -4.08 -13.82
C GLY A 104 6.31 -5.24 -12.97
N ASP A 105 6.42 -5.14 -11.64
CA ASP A 105 5.94 -6.15 -10.72
C ASP A 105 4.64 -5.73 -10.03
N THR A 106 3.55 -6.43 -10.32
CA THR A 106 2.22 -6.13 -9.77
C THR A 106 1.95 -6.78 -8.42
N ASP A 107 2.80 -7.70 -7.98
CA ASP A 107 2.58 -8.52 -6.78
C ASP A 107 3.36 -8.00 -5.56
N TYR A 108 3.97 -6.82 -5.66
CA TYR A 108 4.84 -6.26 -4.62
C TYR A 108 4.15 -6.09 -3.26
N VAL A 109 2.87 -5.72 -3.23
CA VAL A 109 2.10 -5.60 -1.98
C VAL A 109 1.90 -6.96 -1.32
N SER A 110 1.52 -7.99 -2.08
CA SER A 110 1.40 -9.36 -1.58
C SER A 110 2.73 -9.90 -1.04
N ARG A 111 3.84 -9.60 -1.73
CA ARG A 111 5.17 -9.91 -1.22
C ARG A 111 5.51 -9.14 0.04
N ALA A 112 5.13 -7.88 0.14
CA ALA A 112 5.37 -7.06 1.32
C ALA A 112 4.64 -7.64 2.54
N MET A 113 3.41 -8.12 2.37
CA MET A 113 2.68 -8.86 3.41
C MET A 113 3.46 -10.11 3.84
N SER A 114 3.86 -10.97 2.90
CA SER A 114 4.68 -12.16 3.21
C SER A 114 6.01 -11.82 3.87
N ALA A 115 6.73 -10.80 3.40
CA ALA A 115 8.01 -10.36 3.94
C ALA A 115 7.87 -9.83 5.36
N THR A 116 6.80 -9.08 5.63
CA THR A 116 6.47 -8.57 6.97
C THR A 116 6.27 -9.74 7.95
N MET A 117 5.66 -10.84 7.49
CA MET A 117 5.51 -12.09 8.25
C MET A 117 6.78 -12.94 8.34
N GLY A 118 7.91 -12.48 7.80
CA GLY A 118 9.16 -13.24 7.74
C GLY A 118 9.11 -14.47 6.83
N GLN A 119 8.12 -14.54 5.93
CA GLN A 119 7.97 -15.63 4.97
C GLN A 119 8.93 -15.42 3.79
N GLN A 120 9.35 -16.52 3.15
CA GLN A 120 10.15 -16.44 1.93
C GLN A 120 9.31 -15.82 0.82
N THR A 121 9.74 -14.66 0.31
CA THR A 121 9.16 -14.05 -0.87
C THR A 121 9.82 -14.65 -2.11
N THR A 122 9.03 -15.33 -2.94
CA THR A 122 9.47 -15.62 -4.31
C THR A 122 9.08 -14.43 -5.16
N ARG A 123 9.99 -13.95 -6.02
CA ARG A 123 9.65 -12.96 -7.05
C ARG A 123 8.46 -13.51 -7.84
N GLY A 124 7.37 -12.74 -7.87
CA GLY A 124 6.15 -13.11 -8.59
C GLY A 124 6.48 -13.38 -10.05
N SER A 125 5.75 -14.30 -10.67
CA SER A 125 5.78 -14.43 -12.11
C SER A 125 5.19 -13.15 -12.66
N SER A 126 6.01 -12.30 -13.28
CA SER A 126 5.55 -11.14 -14.05
C SER A 126 4.58 -11.64 -15.13
N GLY A 127 3.28 -11.70 -14.80
CA GLY A 127 2.25 -11.90 -15.79
C GLY A 127 2.33 -10.69 -16.70
N ARG A 128 2.69 -10.90 -17.97
CA ARG A 128 2.65 -9.80 -18.94
C ARG A 128 1.22 -9.27 -18.94
N VAL A 129 1.08 -8.07 -18.39
CA VAL A 129 -0.12 -7.26 -18.48
C VAL A 129 -0.25 -6.86 -19.94
N SER A 130 -1.17 -7.49 -20.69
CA SER A 130 -1.17 -7.36 -22.16
C SER A 130 -1.78 -6.05 -22.67
N ASP A 131 -2.55 -5.33 -21.84
CA ASP A 131 -3.35 -4.19 -22.28
C ASP A 131 -3.19 -2.91 -21.44
N ALA A 132 -2.37 -2.90 -20.38
CA ALA A 132 -2.12 -1.68 -19.61
C ALA A 132 -1.06 -0.79 -20.26
N GLU A 133 -1.25 0.53 -20.14
CA GLU A 133 -0.22 1.50 -20.49
C GLU A 133 0.96 1.37 -19.51
N THR A 134 2.16 1.25 -20.07
CA THR A 134 3.39 0.96 -19.33
C THR A 134 4.45 2.00 -19.65
N CYS A 135 5.35 2.21 -18.70
CA CYS A 135 6.50 3.06 -18.90
C CYS A 135 7.45 2.44 -19.96
N PRO A 136 7.77 3.14 -21.04
CA PRO A 136 8.66 2.61 -22.09
C PRO A 136 10.12 2.40 -21.65
N ALA A 137 10.51 2.95 -20.49
CA ALA A 137 11.87 2.84 -19.97
C ALA A 137 12.08 1.61 -19.07
N CYS A 138 11.07 1.23 -18.29
CA CYS A 138 11.17 0.17 -17.28
C CYS A 138 10.01 -0.84 -17.30
N ASP A 139 9.09 -0.73 -18.26
CA ASP A 139 7.89 -1.56 -18.42
C ASP A 139 6.91 -1.53 -17.23
N ALA A 140 7.06 -0.58 -16.29
CA ALA A 140 6.14 -0.43 -15.15
C ALA A 140 4.74 -0.02 -15.62
N PRO A 141 3.68 -0.77 -15.27
CA PRO A 141 2.31 -0.35 -15.53
C PRO A 141 1.95 0.93 -14.78
N PHE A 142 1.44 1.94 -15.50
CA PHE A 142 1.14 3.23 -14.90
C PHE A 142 0.02 3.16 -13.86
N PHE A 143 -0.93 2.22 -13.98
CA PHE A 143 -2.00 2.07 -13.00
C PHE A 143 -1.50 1.81 -11.56
N GLN A 144 -0.26 1.34 -11.38
CA GLN A 144 0.31 1.11 -10.04
C GLN A 144 0.60 2.41 -9.29
N PHE A 145 0.60 3.53 -9.99
CA PHE A 145 0.85 4.87 -9.47
C PHE A 145 -0.46 5.62 -9.30
N ARG A 146 -0.49 6.58 -8.39
CA ARG A 146 -1.68 7.40 -8.14
C ARG A 146 -1.99 8.26 -9.35
N GLY A 147 -3.28 8.47 -9.57
CA GLY A 147 -3.77 9.35 -10.63
C GLY A 147 -5.14 8.88 -11.11
N MET A 148 -5.95 9.83 -11.56
CA MET A 148 -7.27 9.58 -12.12
C MET A 148 -7.20 9.08 -13.57
N ASP A 149 -6.09 9.34 -14.25
CA ASP A 149 -5.81 8.95 -15.62
C ASP A 149 -4.33 8.58 -15.81
N THR A 150 -3.99 8.02 -16.98
CA THR A 150 -2.62 7.60 -17.30
C THR A 150 -1.62 8.76 -17.26
N TYR A 151 -2.05 10.00 -17.54
CA TYR A 151 -1.15 11.15 -17.54
C TYR A 151 -0.69 11.48 -16.12
N GLU A 152 -1.62 11.58 -15.17
CA GLU A 152 -1.31 11.76 -13.75
C GLU A 152 -0.49 10.58 -13.19
N GLN A 153 -0.86 9.35 -13.56
CA GLN A 153 -0.15 8.14 -13.17
C GLN A 153 1.30 8.13 -13.67
N ALA A 154 1.53 8.54 -14.93
CA ALA A 154 2.86 8.65 -15.50
C ALA A 154 3.70 9.74 -14.79
N GLN A 155 3.11 10.89 -14.45
CA GLN A 155 3.82 11.90 -13.66
C GLN A 155 4.27 11.36 -12.30
N ASN A 156 3.39 10.66 -11.60
CA ASN A 156 3.73 10.06 -10.31
C ASN A 156 4.78 8.96 -10.44
N HIS A 157 4.76 8.17 -11.53
CA HIS A 157 5.83 7.22 -11.86
C HIS A 157 7.18 7.91 -12.01
N PHE A 158 7.27 8.94 -12.86
CA PHE A 158 8.54 9.63 -13.11
C PHE A 158 9.07 10.34 -11.86
N ALA A 159 8.18 10.95 -11.08
CA ALA A 159 8.55 11.57 -9.80
C ALA A 159 9.01 10.55 -8.75
N TYR A 160 8.45 9.34 -8.76
CA TYR A 160 8.85 8.26 -7.83
C TYR A 160 10.20 7.64 -8.19
N MET A 161 10.44 7.40 -9.49
CA MET A 161 11.68 6.76 -9.92
C MET A 161 12.91 7.65 -9.71
N ASP A 162 12.78 8.95 -9.99
CA ASP A 162 13.82 9.99 -9.82
C ASP A 162 15.25 9.50 -10.13
N ASP A 163 15.40 8.81 -11.27
CA ASP A 163 16.65 8.17 -11.68
C ASP A 163 17.10 8.63 -13.08
N ASP A 164 18.38 8.38 -13.41
CA ASP A 164 18.99 8.77 -14.68
C ASP A 164 18.31 8.11 -15.91
N VAL A 165 17.63 6.97 -15.73
CA VAL A 165 16.95 6.25 -16.82
C VAL A 165 15.64 6.96 -17.18
N HIS A 166 14.99 7.55 -16.19
CA HIS A 166 13.77 8.34 -16.28
C HIS A 166 14.02 9.84 -16.44
N GLU A 167 15.27 10.30 -16.32
CA GLU A 167 15.66 11.69 -16.56
C GLU A 167 15.29 12.15 -17.99
N GLY A 168 14.50 13.21 -18.09
CA GLY A 168 14.08 13.79 -19.37
C GLY A 168 12.95 13.05 -20.08
N TRP A 169 12.39 12.00 -19.48
CA TRP A 169 11.09 11.49 -19.89
C TRP A 169 10.01 12.49 -19.44
N ASP A 170 9.52 13.27 -20.38
CA ASP A 170 8.34 14.11 -20.19
C ASP A 170 7.10 13.31 -20.60
N VAL A 171 5.99 13.49 -19.88
CA VAL A 171 4.74 12.79 -20.17
C VAL A 171 4.19 13.33 -21.50
N SER A 172 4.61 12.73 -22.60
CA SER A 172 4.10 13.03 -23.95
C SER A 172 2.75 12.35 -24.22
N LEU A 173 2.06 11.89 -23.16
CA LEU A 173 0.68 11.44 -23.22
C LEU A 173 -0.17 12.71 -23.24
N GLU A 174 -0.91 12.95 -24.33
CA GLU A 174 -1.83 14.09 -24.41
C GLU A 174 -2.81 14.02 -23.22
N GLU A 175 -2.98 15.13 -22.47
CA GLU A 175 -4.06 15.27 -21.48
C GLU A 175 -5.38 14.89 -22.19
N GLN A 176 -5.95 13.72 -21.87
CA GLN A 176 -7.24 13.38 -22.44
C GLN A 176 -8.32 14.21 -21.73
N PRO A 177 -9.21 14.90 -22.48
CA PRO A 177 -10.17 15.85 -21.93
C PRO A 177 -11.33 15.24 -21.14
#